data_AF-A0A2S8S4L2-F1
#
_entry.id   AF-A0A2S8S4L2-F1
#
_cell.length_a   1.000
_cell.length_b   1.000
_cell.length_c   1.000
_cell.angle_alpha   90.00
_cell.angle_beta   90.00
_cell.angle_gamma   90.00
#
_symmetry.space_group_name_H-M   'P 1'
#
loop_
_entity.id
_entity.type
_entity.pdbx_description
1 polymer ?
#
loop_
_entity_poly.entity_id
_entity_poly.type
_entity_poly.pdbx_seq_one_letter_code
_entity_poly.pdbx_strand_id
1 'polypeptide(L)'
;MSVTRAIVCRSCPAGRDGLARALDAALAGAGLRVAVEEIDCMSGCTRPSTVAFRAKGKTAYLFGDVSKADLPDLVTFVRLYLASADGNLADARPLGALREKAIARIPGCGVAIDRPSGANPA
;
A
#
# COMPACT_ATOMS: atom_id res chain seq x y z
N MET A 1 12.67 -8.74 -12.63
CA MET A 1 11.26 -8.55 -12.25
C MET A 1 11.22 -7.88 -10.88
N SER A 2 10.68 -6.66 -10.76
CA SER A 2 10.60 -5.97 -9.47
C SER A 2 9.52 -6.61 -8.61
N VAL A 3 9.88 -7.09 -7.42
CA VAL A 3 8.93 -7.69 -6.47
C VAL A 3 8.14 -6.58 -5.78
N THR A 4 6.81 -6.69 -5.77
CA THR A 4 5.95 -5.84 -4.95
C THR A 4 5.94 -6.37 -3.52
N ARG A 5 6.10 -5.47 -2.55
CA ARG A 5 6.07 -5.77 -1.12
C ARG A 5 4.89 -5.08 -0.44
N ALA A 6 4.18 -5.83 0.39
CA ALA A 6 3.25 -5.32 1.38
C ALA A 6 3.92 -5.42 2.76
N ILE A 7 4.07 -4.30 3.45
CA ILE A 7 4.85 -4.19 4.68
C ILE A 7 3.91 -3.79 5.80
N VAL A 8 3.78 -4.62 6.83
CA VAL A 8 2.90 -4.40 7.98
C VAL A 8 3.72 -3.95 9.18
N CYS A 9 3.21 -2.95 9.91
CA CYS A 9 3.78 -2.53 11.19
C CYS A 9 3.48 -3.58 12.26
N ARG A 10 4.48 -4.34 12.71
CA ARG A 10 4.29 -5.41 13.71
C ARG A 10 4.04 -4.89 15.13
N SER A 11 4.53 -3.68 15.45
CA SER A 11 4.29 -3.05 16.76
C SER A 11 2.95 -2.33 16.86
N CYS A 12 2.16 -2.29 15.78
CA CYS A 12 0.82 -1.73 15.81
C CYS A 12 -0.18 -2.77 16.37
N PRO A 13 -1.27 -2.38 17.05
CA PRO A 13 -2.28 -3.32 17.56
C PRO A 13 -2.71 -4.40 16.56
N ALA A 14 -3.13 -4.00 15.35
CA ALA A 14 -3.57 -4.98 14.35
C ALA A 14 -2.41 -5.86 13.84
N GLY A 15 -1.17 -5.34 13.82
CA GLY A 15 0.02 -6.11 13.47
C GLY A 15 0.23 -7.26 14.46
N ARG A 16 0.18 -6.95 15.77
CA ARG A 16 0.23 -7.97 16.83
C ARG A 16 -0.93 -8.97 16.75
N ASP A 17 -2.10 -8.52 16.28
CA ASP A 17 -3.29 -9.38 16.08
C ASP A 17 -3.26 -10.19 14.77
N GLY A 18 -2.09 -10.29 14.12
CA GLY A 18 -1.85 -11.15 12.97
C GLY A 18 -2.35 -10.59 11.64
N LEU A 19 -2.43 -9.25 11.48
CA LEU A 19 -2.82 -8.62 10.22
C LEU A 19 -1.93 -9.06 9.05
N ALA A 20 -0.62 -9.21 9.24
CA ALA A 20 0.30 -9.65 8.19
C ALA A 20 -0.07 -11.05 7.65
N ARG A 21 -0.32 -12.02 8.55
CA ARG A 21 -0.74 -13.38 8.16
C ARG A 21 -2.09 -13.38 7.43
N ALA A 22 -3.04 -12.57 7.91
CA ALA A 22 -4.36 -12.47 7.29
C ALA A 22 -4.27 -11.84 5.89
N LEU A 23 -3.43 -10.82 5.72
CA LEU A 23 -3.16 -10.20 4.43
C LEU A 23 -2.48 -11.17 3.46
N ASP A 24 -1.46 -11.89 3.92
CA ASP A 24 -0.77 -12.91 3.12
C ASP A 24 -1.73 -13.99 2.61
N ALA A 25 -2.56 -14.55 3.50
CA ALA A 25 -3.58 -15.53 3.13
C ALA A 25 -4.60 -14.98 2.12
N ALA A 26 -5.06 -13.73 2.29
CA ALA A 26 -6.00 -13.10 1.36
C ALA A 26 -5.38 -12.88 -0.03
N LEU A 27 -4.13 -12.45 -0.09
CA LEU A 27 -3.40 -12.24 -1.35
C LEU A 27 -3.11 -13.57 -2.07
N ALA A 28 -2.69 -14.60 -1.32
CA ALA A 28 -2.49 -15.94 -1.83
C ALA A 28 -3.79 -16.55 -2.37
N GLY A 29 -4.90 -16.44 -1.63
CA GLY A 29 -6.23 -16.90 -2.06
C GLY A 29 -6.74 -16.18 -3.32
N ALA A 30 -6.28 -14.95 -3.57
CA ALA A 30 -6.58 -14.19 -4.78
C ALA A 30 -5.59 -14.45 -5.94
N GLY A 31 -4.58 -15.31 -5.75
CA GLY A 31 -3.55 -15.63 -6.75
C GLY A 31 -2.55 -14.50 -7.01
N LEU A 32 -2.44 -13.54 -6.10
CA LEU A 32 -1.59 -12.36 -6.27
C LEU A 32 -0.20 -12.60 -5.69
N ARG A 33 0.83 -12.42 -6.53
CA ARG A 33 2.22 -12.58 -6.11
C ARG A 33 2.79 -11.28 -5.53
N VAL A 34 2.63 -11.12 -4.22
CA VAL A 34 3.19 -10.01 -3.43
C VAL A 34 3.89 -10.59 -2.21
N ALA A 35 5.08 -10.09 -1.88
CA ALA A 35 5.76 -10.48 -0.65
C ALA A 35 5.16 -9.72 0.53
N VAL A 36 4.59 -10.42 1.50
CA VAL A 36 4.11 -9.83 2.75
C VAL A 36 5.22 -9.92 3.78
N GLU A 37 5.58 -8.77 4.35
CA GLU A 37 6.67 -8.63 5.30
C GLU A 37 6.22 -7.78 6.49
N GLU A 38 6.96 -7.90 7.58
CA GLU A 38 6.74 -7.12 8.79
C GLU A 38 7.95 -6.26 9.11
N ILE A 39 7.70 -5.07 9.65
CA ILE A 39 8.72 -4.19 10.21
C ILE A 39 8.28 -3.68 11.59
N ASP A 40 9.26 -3.35 12.43
CA ASP A 40 9.07 -2.89 13.81
C ASP A 40 8.11 -1.71 13.89
N CYS A 41 8.41 -0.61 13.19
CA CYS A 41 7.64 0.62 13.29
C CYS A 41 7.65 1.39 11.96
N MET A 42 6.52 2.03 11.64
CA MET A 42 6.38 2.96 10.51
C MET A 42 5.94 4.36 10.98
N SER A 43 6.11 4.66 12.27
CA SER A 43 5.72 5.93 12.92
C SER A 43 4.24 6.30 12.78
N GLY A 44 3.38 5.31 12.54
CA GLY A 44 1.92 5.46 12.46
C GLY A 44 1.19 5.28 13.79
N CYS A 45 1.86 5.47 14.93
CA CYS A 45 1.39 5.04 16.25
C CYS A 45 0.08 5.68 16.73
N THR A 46 -0.35 6.78 16.12
CA THR A 46 -1.67 7.38 16.37
C THR A 46 -2.83 6.56 15.77
N ARG A 47 -2.52 5.48 15.05
CA ARG A 47 -3.47 4.60 14.36
C ARG A 47 -3.29 3.16 14.85
N PRO A 48 -4.35 2.33 14.83
CA PRO A 48 -4.29 0.94 15.28
C PRO A 48 -3.51 0.03 14.32
N SER A 49 -3.22 0.51 13.11
CA SER A 49 -2.38 -0.20 12.14
C SER A 49 -1.83 0.73 11.07
N THR A 50 -0.76 0.27 10.43
CA THR A 50 -0.26 0.80 9.17
C THR A 50 0.20 -0.32 8.25
N VAL A 51 -0.10 -0.18 6.96
CA VAL A 51 0.31 -1.11 5.90
C VAL A 51 0.85 -0.31 4.72
N ALA A 52 2.09 -0.60 4.32
CA ALA A 52 2.72 0.05 3.18
C ALA A 52 2.80 -0.88 1.98
N PHE A 53 2.70 -0.32 0.77
CA PHE A 53 2.92 -1.05 -0.48
C PHE A 53 4.01 -0.37 -1.28
N ARG A 54 5.03 -1.14 -1.68
CA ARG A 54 6.17 -0.62 -2.44
C ARG A 54 6.60 -1.58 -3.54
N ALA A 55 6.96 -1.02 -4.68
CA ALA A 55 7.69 -1.71 -5.74
C ALA A 55 8.68 -0.71 -6.39
N LYS A 56 9.79 -1.21 -6.93
CA LYS A 56 10.80 -0.36 -7.59
C LYS A 56 10.16 0.41 -8.74
N GLY A 57 10.38 1.73 -8.78
CA GLY A 57 9.89 2.63 -9.82
C GLY A 57 8.41 3.01 -9.69
N LYS A 58 7.69 2.47 -8.70
CA LYS A 58 6.28 2.76 -8.47
C LYS A 58 6.08 3.72 -7.30
N THR A 59 4.97 4.45 -7.34
CA THR A 59 4.45 5.22 -6.20
C THR A 59 4.28 4.29 -5.01
N ALA A 60 4.80 4.66 -3.84
CA ALA A 60 4.57 3.93 -2.61
C ALA A 60 3.32 4.44 -1.92
N TYR A 61 2.54 3.52 -1.36
CA TYR A 61 1.32 3.83 -0.62
C TYR A 61 1.50 3.46 0.84
N LEU A 62 0.99 4.30 1.73
CA LEU A 62 0.87 4.00 3.16
C LEU A 62 -0.59 4.15 3.55
N PHE A 63 -1.19 3.08 4.06
CA PHE A 63 -2.54 3.06 4.61
C PHE A 63 -2.48 2.98 6.14
N GLY A 64 -3.45 3.61 6.79
CA GLY A 64 -3.68 3.57 8.23
C GLY A 64 -5.04 2.99 8.59
N ASP A 65 -5.28 2.69 9.86
CA ASP A 65 -6.60 2.24 10.34
C ASP A 65 -7.13 1.01 9.56
N VAL A 66 -6.21 0.19 9.06
CA VAL A 66 -6.47 -1.05 8.33
C VAL A 66 -6.77 -2.16 9.32
N SER A 67 -7.87 -2.85 9.09
CA SER A 67 -8.34 -3.99 9.86
C SER A 67 -8.52 -5.21 8.95
N LYS A 68 -8.85 -6.37 9.54
CA LYS A 68 -9.17 -7.58 8.77
C LYS A 68 -10.41 -7.41 7.88
N ALA A 69 -11.30 -6.47 8.20
CA ALA A 69 -12.47 -6.16 7.36
C ALA A 69 -12.09 -5.47 6.04
N ASP A 70 -10.92 -4.83 5.99
CA ASP A 70 -10.43 -4.11 4.80
C ASP A 70 -9.65 -5.02 3.83
N LEU A 71 -9.48 -6.31 4.16
CA LEU A 71 -8.73 -7.26 3.32
C LEU A 71 -9.26 -7.35 1.87
N PRO A 72 -10.58 -7.39 1.60
CA PRO A 72 -11.09 -7.38 0.23
C PRO A 72 -10.69 -6.12 -0.56
N ASP A 73 -10.69 -4.96 0.09
CA ASP A 73 -10.29 -3.69 -0.51
C ASP A 73 -8.78 -3.64 -0.75
N LEU A 74 -7.96 -4.21 0.17
CA LEU A 74 -6.52 -4.35 -0.02
C LEU A 74 -6.17 -5.30 -1.17
N VAL A 75 -6.90 -6.40 -1.34
CA VAL A 75 -6.74 -7.30 -2.49
C VAL A 75 -7.06 -6.54 -3.79
N THR A 76 -8.13 -5.74 -3.79
CA THR A 76 -8.49 -4.89 -4.92
C THR A 76 -7.41 -3.85 -5.22
N PHE A 77 -6.88 -3.18 -4.19
CA PHE A 77 -5.75 -2.27 -4.30
C PHE A 77 -4.54 -2.97 -4.96
N VAL A 78 -4.15 -4.14 -4.46
CA VAL A 78 -3.00 -4.86 -5.00
C VAL A 78 -3.19 -5.23 -6.46
N ARG A 79 -4.40 -5.65 -6.88
CA ARG A 79 -4.71 -5.92 -8.30
C ARG A 79 -4.45 -4.70 -9.16
N LEU A 80 -4.98 -3.55 -8.78
CA LEU A 80 -4.80 -2.28 -9.50
C LEU A 80 -3.33 -1.84 -9.50
N TYR A 81 -2.65 -1.99 -8.36
CA TYR A 81 -1.25 -1.60 -8.19
C TYR A 81 -0.29 -2.48 -9.02
N LEU A 82 -0.58 -3.77 -9.15
CA LEU A 82 0.18 -4.68 -10.01
C LEU A 82 -0.03 -4.35 -11.49
N ALA A 83 -1.25 -4.00 -11.89
CA ALA A 83 -1.60 -3.63 -13.26
C ALA A 83 -1.04 -2.26 -13.69
N SER A 84 -0.85 -1.33 -12.76
CA SER A 84 -0.30 0.01 -13.04
C SER A 84 1.20 -0.01 -13.28
N ALA A 85 1.73 0.67 -14.31
CA ALA A 85 3.16 0.70 -14.59
C ALA A 85 3.96 1.51 -13.54
N ASP A 86 3.43 2.66 -13.13
CA ASP A 86 4.03 3.63 -12.20
C ASP A 86 3.46 3.52 -10.77
N GLY A 87 2.54 2.57 -10.56
CA GLY A 87 1.83 2.37 -9.30
C GLY A 87 0.79 3.43 -8.98
N ASN A 88 0.57 4.41 -9.85
CA ASN A 88 -0.47 5.40 -9.68
C ASN A 88 -1.82 4.77 -10.04
N LEU A 89 -2.81 4.95 -9.17
CA LEU A 89 -4.19 4.53 -9.41
C LEU A 89 -4.97 5.73 -9.94
N ALA A 90 -5.35 5.68 -11.23
CA ALA A 90 -6.16 6.72 -11.86
C ALA A 90 -7.57 6.82 -11.25
N ASP A 91 -8.11 5.70 -10.78
CA ASP A 91 -9.39 5.63 -10.08
C ASP A 91 -9.27 4.83 -8.78
N ALA A 92 -9.49 5.50 -7.64
CA ALA A 92 -9.46 4.89 -6.32
C ALA A 92 -10.85 4.53 -5.77
N ARG A 93 -11.94 4.80 -6.52
CA ARG A 93 -13.31 4.42 -6.11
C ARG A 93 -13.47 2.91 -5.88
N PRO A 94 -12.81 2.00 -6.63
CA PRO A 94 -12.88 0.57 -6.35
C PRO A 94 -12.32 0.14 -4.98
N LEU A 95 -11.60 1.03 -4.28
CA LEU A 95 -11.05 0.74 -2.95
C LEU A 95 -12.07 0.95 -1.82
N GLY A 96 -13.30 1.37 -2.12
CA GLY A 96 -14.32 1.56 -1.08
C GLY A 96 -13.85 2.51 0.02
N ALA A 97 -13.95 2.07 1.28
CA ALA A 97 -13.54 2.84 2.45
C ALA A 97 -12.01 2.95 2.57
N LEU A 98 -11.24 2.01 2.00
CA LEU A 98 -9.78 2.02 2.07
C LEU A 98 -9.17 3.27 1.41
N ARG A 99 -9.84 3.88 0.43
CA ARG A 99 -9.35 5.12 -0.21
C ARG A 99 -9.18 6.28 0.78
N GLU A 100 -10.02 6.34 1.81
CA GLU A 100 -10.01 7.39 2.85
C GLU A 100 -8.99 7.11 3.95
N LYS A 101 -8.47 5.87 3.98
CA LYS A 101 -7.44 5.40 4.89
C LYS A 101 -6.01 5.62 4.38
N ALA A 102 -5.85 6.22 3.20
CA ALA A 102 -4.55 6.55 2.64
C ALA A 102 -3.89 7.69 3.43
N ILE A 103 -2.77 7.41 4.10
CA ILE A 103 -1.98 8.41 4.83
C ILE A 103 -1.05 9.13 3.88
N ALA A 104 -0.39 8.40 2.98
CA ALA A 104 0.61 8.97 2.09
C ALA A 104 0.65 8.26 0.74
N ARG A 105 0.94 9.07 -0.29
CA ARG A 105 1.32 8.64 -1.63
C ARG A 105 2.70 9.23 -1.91
N ILE A 106 3.72 8.40 -1.85
CA ILE A 106 5.11 8.81 -1.98
C ILE A 106 5.53 8.53 -3.42
N PRO A 107 5.89 9.55 -4.21
CA PRO A 107 6.29 9.36 -5.60
C PRO A 107 7.44 8.35 -5.76
N GLY A 108 7.41 7.59 -6.85
CA GLY A 108 8.48 6.66 -7.19
C GLY A 108 9.80 7.38 -7.49
N CYS A 109 10.91 6.66 -7.33
CA CYS A 109 12.23 7.16 -7.71
C CYS A 109 12.26 7.40 -9.23
N GLY A 110 12.38 8.66 -9.63
CA GLY A 110 12.24 9.11 -11.03
C GLY A 110 11.33 10.33 -11.20
N VAL A 111 10.53 10.70 -10.19
CA VAL A 111 9.94 12.03 -10.15
C VAL A 111 11.05 13.04 -9.88
N ALA A 112 11.27 13.94 -10.85
CA ALA A 112 12.19 15.05 -10.73
C ALA A 112 11.85 15.88 -9.49
N ILE A 113 12.65 15.72 -8.44
CA ILE A 113 12.48 16.38 -7.13
C ILE A 113 12.81 17.88 -7.22
N ASP A 114 13.46 18.27 -8.31
CA ASP A 114 13.92 19.61 -8.69
C ASP A 114 13.03 20.28 -9.76
N ARG A 115 11.95 19.64 -10.22
CA ARG A 115 11.02 20.28 -11.17
C ARG A 115 10.17 21.30 -10.40
N PRO A 116 10.17 22.60 -10.78
CA PRO A 116 9.29 23.57 -10.15
C PRO A 116 7.83 23.13 -10.31
N SER A 117 7.08 23.13 -9.21
CA SER A 117 5.67 22.77 -9.21
C SER A 117 4.90 23.71 -10.15
N GLY A 118 4.41 23.22 -11.30
CA GLY A 118 3.54 24.02 -12.18
C GLY A 118 3.65 23.80 -13.68
N ALA A 119 4.64 23.06 -14.20
CA ALA A 119 4.69 22.77 -15.63
C ALA A 119 3.78 21.57 -15.97
N ASN A 120 2.54 21.86 -16.37
CA ASN A 120 1.70 20.89 -17.08
C ASN A 120 2.30 20.67 -18.47
N PRO A 121 2.48 19.43 -18.97
CA PRO A 121 2.84 19.23 -20.38
C PRO A 121 1.76 19.83 -21.28
N ALA A 122 2.20 20.56 -22.31
CA ALA A 122 1.36 21.04 -23.40
C ALA A 122 0.88 19.88 -24.29
#